data_AF-A0A949ASB2-F1
#
_entry.id   AF-A0A949ASB2-F1
#
_cell.length_a   1.000
_cell.length_b   1.000
_cell.length_c   1.000
_cell.angle_alpha   90.00
_cell.angle_beta   90.00
_cell.angle_gamma   90.00
#
_symmetry.space_group_name_H-M   'P 1'
#
loop_
_entity.id
_entity.type
_entity.pdbx_description
1 polymer ?
#
loop_
_entity_poly.entity_id
_entity_poly.type
_entity_poly.pdbx_seq_one_letter_code
_entity_poly.pdbx_strand_id
1 'polypeptide(L)'
;HRKTFAKWLARSSRYLPMIKKELSLAGLPEDLAYLPMIESGFNPTVSSHASAVGTWQFMQATGKSYGLTVNNYVDERRDPVKSTKAAVAYLSNLYKQFDSWHLAVAAYNAGEGRIKRAMKQSDTEDFWEIAKSQYIHSETKLYVPQLIAAIMIAKDPEKYGFDDIDYDEPLEYDTVRVPRGTPIKAVALACNLPEEEILALNRHLSKAITPPSEADYPLRVPPGTKASVVENLPKIRVVTVTKFNTHVVKRGETLTTIRNKYKLSKTTLLKANNLEQERLSLGQHLRIPYQTTDYKLSAEPLHLDRNAASIPLLSLGVEPSDPPAGKKTTSRSLTKKKTTKKPQKPAASPPAKGKNTASPVKKEKKKKSPAPLPKKTGSEKKG
;
A
#
# COMPACT_ATOMS: atom_id res chain seq x y z
N HIS A 1 -22.01 -12.95 4.33
CA HIS A 1 -20.63 -13.42 4.57
C HIS A 1 -20.11 -14.38 3.50
N ARG A 2 -20.80 -15.49 3.14
CA ARG A 2 -20.34 -16.46 2.10
C ARG A 2 -19.92 -15.84 0.76
N LYS A 3 -20.78 -15.01 0.13
CA LYS A 3 -20.46 -14.34 -1.15
C LYS A 3 -19.19 -13.46 -1.07
N THR A 4 -18.96 -12.81 0.06
CA THR A 4 -17.77 -11.97 0.27
C THR A 4 -16.52 -12.83 0.38
N PHE A 5 -16.58 -13.91 1.16
CA PHE A 5 -15.47 -14.84 1.31
C PHE A 5 -15.11 -15.54 -0.01
N ALA A 6 -16.10 -15.91 -0.82
CA ALA A 6 -15.87 -16.44 -2.17
C ALA A 6 -15.06 -15.48 -3.05
N LYS A 7 -15.34 -14.17 -2.98
CA LYS A 7 -14.54 -13.14 -3.68
C LYS A 7 -13.11 -13.04 -3.14
N TRP A 8 -12.91 -13.28 -1.85
CA TRP A 8 -11.57 -13.29 -1.26
C TRP A 8 -10.78 -14.52 -1.70
N LEU A 9 -11.43 -15.69 -1.79
CA LEU A 9 -10.85 -16.90 -2.35
C LEU A 9 -10.45 -16.70 -3.81
N ALA A 10 -11.37 -16.17 -4.63
CA ALA A 10 -11.10 -15.83 -6.03
C ALA A 10 -9.82 -14.99 -6.18
N ARG A 11 -9.75 -13.85 -5.46
CA ARG A 11 -8.60 -12.93 -5.50
C ARG A 11 -7.31 -13.50 -4.89
N SER A 12 -7.42 -14.45 -3.96
CA SER A 12 -6.24 -14.98 -3.28
C SER A 12 -5.29 -15.68 -4.24
N SER A 13 -5.84 -16.42 -5.21
CA SER A 13 -5.08 -17.17 -6.23
C SER A 13 -4.11 -16.28 -7.03
N ARG A 14 -4.48 -15.02 -7.28
CA ARG A 14 -3.62 -14.02 -7.94
C ARG A 14 -2.31 -13.75 -7.21
N TYR A 15 -2.31 -13.78 -5.89
CA TYR A 15 -1.16 -13.32 -5.08
C TYR A 15 -0.49 -14.42 -4.26
N LEU A 16 -1.21 -15.50 -3.93
CA LEU A 16 -0.70 -16.59 -3.09
C LEU A 16 0.62 -17.19 -3.60
N PRO A 17 0.83 -17.47 -4.91
CA PRO A 17 2.11 -18.02 -5.37
C PRO A 17 3.31 -17.12 -5.04
N MET A 18 3.17 -15.81 -5.27
CA MET A 18 4.22 -14.83 -4.98
C MET A 18 4.45 -14.68 -3.46
N ILE A 19 3.36 -14.60 -2.68
CA ILE A 19 3.46 -14.43 -1.22
C ILE A 19 4.08 -15.65 -0.55
N LYS A 20 3.63 -16.86 -0.89
CA LYS A 20 4.18 -18.10 -0.35
C LYS A 20 5.66 -18.23 -0.67
N LYS A 21 6.07 -17.88 -1.90
CA LYS A 21 7.48 -17.86 -2.30
C LYS A 21 8.30 -16.92 -1.42
N GLU A 22 7.86 -15.68 -1.19
CA GLU A 22 8.58 -14.72 -0.34
C GLU A 22 8.64 -15.16 1.13
N LEU A 23 7.56 -15.77 1.66
CA LEU A 23 7.55 -16.36 3.01
C LEU A 23 8.55 -17.52 3.14
N SER A 24 8.52 -18.45 2.17
CA SER A 24 9.40 -19.61 2.12
C SER A 24 10.88 -19.21 2.03
N LEU A 25 11.21 -18.22 1.21
CA LEU A 25 12.56 -17.65 1.11
C LEU A 25 13.06 -17.04 2.44
N ALA A 26 12.15 -16.53 3.28
CA ALA A 26 12.47 -16.01 4.60
C ALA A 26 12.40 -17.07 5.72
N GLY A 27 12.11 -18.34 5.39
CA GLY A 27 11.93 -19.41 6.37
C GLY A 27 10.68 -19.26 7.24
N LEU A 28 9.68 -18.51 6.78
CA LEU A 28 8.42 -18.30 7.48
C LEU A 28 7.36 -19.32 7.05
N PRO A 29 6.39 -19.66 7.92
CA PRO A 29 5.27 -20.52 7.54
C PRO A 29 4.47 -19.93 6.38
N GLU A 30 4.24 -20.73 5.33
CA GLU A 30 3.48 -20.30 4.14
C GLU A 30 2.02 -20.00 4.45
N ASP A 31 1.47 -20.53 5.55
CA ASP A 31 0.10 -20.24 5.98
C ASP A 31 -0.12 -18.78 6.39
N LEU A 32 0.95 -18.04 6.67
CA LEU A 32 0.87 -16.59 6.85
C LEU A 32 0.46 -15.86 5.56
N ALA A 33 0.52 -16.53 4.39
CA ALA A 33 0.06 -15.98 3.12
C ALA A 33 -1.45 -15.70 3.10
N TYR A 34 -2.21 -16.23 4.07
CA TYR A 34 -3.65 -16.00 4.20
C TYR A 34 -4.01 -14.82 5.11
N LEU A 35 -3.04 -14.16 5.76
CA LEU A 35 -3.29 -12.91 6.49
C LEU A 35 -3.99 -11.84 5.65
N PRO A 36 -3.58 -11.57 4.38
CA PRO A 36 -4.30 -10.66 3.50
C PRO A 36 -5.78 -10.98 3.27
N MET A 37 -6.19 -12.24 3.48
CA MET A 37 -7.60 -12.64 3.37
C MET A 37 -8.45 -11.94 4.41
N ILE A 38 -8.00 -11.93 5.67
CA ILE A 38 -8.73 -11.32 6.78
C ILE A 38 -8.46 -9.82 6.91
N GLU A 39 -7.36 -9.32 6.33
CA GLU A 39 -7.02 -7.89 6.33
C GLU A 39 -7.74 -7.09 5.24
N SER A 40 -7.65 -7.55 3.98
CA SER A 40 -8.12 -6.80 2.81
C SER A 40 -9.01 -7.61 1.87
N GLY A 41 -9.14 -8.91 2.10
CA GLY A 41 -9.67 -9.83 1.10
C GLY A 41 -8.84 -9.83 -0.18
N PHE A 42 -7.51 -9.74 -0.02
CA PHE A 42 -6.52 -9.60 -1.11
C PHE A 42 -6.72 -8.37 -2.01
N ASN A 43 -7.38 -7.31 -1.54
CA ASN A 43 -7.55 -6.09 -2.33
C ASN A 43 -6.41 -5.08 -2.09
N PRO A 44 -5.53 -4.82 -3.09
CA PRO A 44 -4.41 -3.89 -2.92
C PRO A 44 -4.81 -2.41 -2.83
N THR A 45 -6.07 -2.05 -3.11
CA THR A 45 -6.50 -0.64 -3.13
C THR A 45 -7.32 -0.23 -1.91
N VAL A 46 -7.71 -1.19 -1.05
CA VAL A 46 -8.59 -0.91 0.09
C VAL A 46 -7.89 -0.07 1.15
N SER A 47 -8.65 0.82 1.78
CA SER A 47 -8.23 1.59 2.94
C SER A 47 -9.23 1.42 4.09
N SER A 48 -8.74 1.21 5.31
CA SER A 48 -9.59 1.18 6.50
C SER A 48 -9.91 2.58 7.01
N HIS A 49 -10.87 2.67 7.94
CA HIS A 49 -11.17 3.88 8.69
C HIS A 49 -9.96 4.42 9.49
N ALA A 50 -9.05 3.52 9.90
CA ALA A 50 -7.81 3.87 10.58
C ALA A 50 -6.66 4.22 9.61
N SER A 51 -6.93 4.33 8.30
CA SER A 51 -5.93 4.63 7.26
C SER A 51 -4.86 3.54 7.04
N ALA A 52 -5.16 2.30 7.43
CA ALA A 52 -4.43 1.13 6.97
C ALA A 52 -4.72 0.91 5.47
N VAL A 53 -3.70 0.56 4.67
CA VAL A 53 -3.84 0.52 3.20
C VAL A 53 -3.28 -0.76 2.60
N GLY A 54 -3.97 -1.24 1.57
CA GLY A 54 -3.52 -2.27 0.64
C GLY A 54 -3.65 -3.69 1.18
N THR A 55 -3.00 -4.63 0.47
CA THR A 55 -3.15 -6.08 0.65
C THR A 55 -2.91 -6.52 2.09
N TRP A 56 -1.89 -5.93 2.72
CA TRP A 56 -1.46 -6.23 4.09
C TRP A 56 -1.98 -5.25 5.14
N GLN A 57 -2.82 -4.29 4.75
CA GLN A 57 -3.36 -3.24 5.64
C GLN A 57 -2.28 -2.54 6.48
N PHE A 58 -1.22 -2.06 5.82
CA PHE A 58 -0.19 -1.31 6.53
C PHE A 58 -0.67 0.06 6.98
N MET A 59 -0.48 0.37 8.25
CA MET A 59 -0.42 1.76 8.73
C MET A 59 0.74 2.48 8.05
N GLN A 60 0.59 3.77 7.74
CA GLN A 60 1.62 4.52 7.01
C GLN A 60 2.96 4.53 7.74
N ALA A 61 2.96 4.76 9.06
CA ALA A 61 4.17 4.78 9.87
C ALA A 61 4.88 3.41 9.84
N THR A 62 4.15 2.33 10.09
CA THR A 62 4.68 0.96 10.03
C THR A 62 5.23 0.63 8.65
N GLY A 63 4.47 0.91 7.58
CA GLY A 63 4.92 0.67 6.21
C GLY A 63 6.25 1.38 5.91
N LYS A 64 6.39 2.66 6.31
CA LYS A 64 7.64 3.41 6.17
C LYS A 64 8.79 2.81 6.97
N SER A 65 8.54 2.38 8.21
CA SER A 65 9.54 1.69 9.03
C SER A 65 10.05 0.40 8.40
N TYR A 66 9.25 -0.24 7.55
CA TYR A 66 9.61 -1.43 6.77
C TYR A 66 9.95 -1.14 5.31
N GLY A 67 10.33 0.11 5.00
CA GLY A 67 10.92 0.48 3.71
C GLY A 67 9.92 0.81 2.59
N LEU A 68 8.63 0.91 2.88
CA LEU A 68 7.63 1.33 1.90
C LEU A 68 7.64 2.85 1.73
N THR A 69 7.67 3.29 0.48
CA THR A 69 7.53 4.69 0.10
C THR A 69 6.05 5.09 0.12
N VAL A 70 5.74 6.14 0.88
CA VAL A 70 4.40 6.76 0.89
C VAL A 70 4.53 8.27 0.78
N ASN A 71 4.14 8.81 -0.37
CA ASN A 71 4.17 10.23 -0.74
C ASN A 71 3.01 10.58 -1.70
N ASN A 72 3.01 11.79 -2.26
CA ASN A 72 1.93 12.30 -3.10
C ASN A 72 1.77 11.61 -4.47
N TYR A 73 2.78 10.86 -4.92
CA TYR A 73 2.77 10.14 -6.21
C TYR A 73 2.73 8.63 -6.02
N VAL A 74 3.29 8.14 -4.91
CA VAL A 74 3.50 6.72 -4.65
C VAL A 74 2.96 6.33 -3.27
N ASP A 75 2.15 5.29 -3.20
CA ASP A 75 1.82 4.57 -1.98
C ASP A 75 2.10 3.07 -2.15
N GLU A 76 3.32 2.65 -1.80
CA GLU A 76 3.78 1.26 -1.98
C GLU A 76 3.08 0.25 -1.07
N ARG A 77 2.24 0.72 -0.12
CA ARG A 77 1.33 -0.17 0.61
C ARG A 77 0.32 -0.83 -0.34
N ARG A 78 0.03 -0.19 -1.48
CA ARG A 78 -0.80 -0.72 -2.57
C ARG A 78 -0.04 -1.58 -3.57
N ASP A 79 1.28 -1.67 -3.48
CA ASP A 79 2.09 -2.57 -4.31
C ASP A 79 2.13 -3.95 -3.63
N PRO A 80 1.49 -4.99 -4.18
CA PRO A 80 1.43 -6.30 -3.53
C PRO A 80 2.82 -6.95 -3.37
N VAL A 81 3.78 -6.68 -4.25
CA VAL A 81 5.13 -7.27 -4.16
C VAL A 81 5.94 -6.56 -3.09
N LYS A 82 5.97 -5.23 -3.09
CA LYS A 82 6.74 -4.46 -2.10
C LYS A 82 6.14 -4.58 -0.71
N SER A 83 4.83 -4.47 -0.58
CA SER A 83 4.14 -4.65 0.70
C SER A 83 4.29 -6.07 1.26
N THR A 84 4.36 -7.10 0.42
CA THR A 84 4.67 -8.47 0.88
C THR A 84 6.07 -8.57 1.48
N LYS A 85 7.08 -8.00 0.84
CA LYS A 85 8.44 -7.98 1.41
C LYS A 85 8.50 -7.26 2.75
N ALA A 86 7.79 -6.14 2.87
CA ALA A 86 7.65 -5.42 4.14
C ALA A 86 6.92 -6.26 5.20
N ALA A 87 5.85 -6.97 4.84
CA ALA A 87 5.09 -7.84 5.74
C ALA A 87 5.91 -9.03 6.22
N VAL A 88 6.67 -9.68 5.34
CA VAL A 88 7.61 -10.76 5.69
C VAL A 88 8.65 -10.27 6.69
N ALA A 89 9.25 -9.10 6.46
CA ALA A 89 10.19 -8.50 7.40
C ALA A 89 9.54 -8.17 8.75
N TYR A 90 8.30 -7.66 8.73
CA TYR A 90 7.56 -7.34 9.95
C TYR A 90 7.22 -8.60 10.76
N LEU A 91 6.62 -9.61 10.12
CA LEU A 91 6.28 -10.89 10.74
C LEU A 91 7.51 -11.60 11.28
N SER A 92 8.64 -11.54 10.57
CA SER A 92 9.93 -12.06 11.07
C SER A 92 10.35 -11.40 12.38
N ASN A 93 10.20 -10.07 12.49
CA ASN A 93 10.54 -9.33 13.70
C ASN A 93 9.59 -9.62 14.85
N LEU A 94 8.29 -9.73 14.57
CA LEU A 94 7.29 -10.12 15.56
C LEU A 94 7.58 -11.53 16.09
N TYR A 95 7.88 -12.49 15.21
CA TYR A 95 8.25 -13.83 15.63
C TYR A 95 9.51 -13.85 16.50
N LYS A 96 10.58 -13.15 16.09
CA LYS A 96 11.80 -13.01 16.92
C LYS A 96 11.52 -12.42 18.30
N GLN A 97 10.48 -11.59 18.43
CA GLN A 97 10.14 -10.91 19.66
C GLN A 97 9.28 -11.76 20.61
N PHE A 98 8.41 -12.60 20.06
CA PHE A 98 7.42 -13.36 20.84
C PHE A 98 7.64 -14.87 20.85
N ASP A 99 8.50 -15.39 19.97
CA ASP A 99 8.76 -16.82 19.72
C ASP A 99 7.49 -17.68 19.63
N SER A 100 6.41 -17.09 19.11
CA SER A 100 5.11 -17.71 19.00
C SER A 100 4.34 -17.07 17.85
N TRP A 101 3.90 -17.88 16.90
CA TRP A 101 3.12 -17.39 15.77
C TRP A 101 1.76 -16.84 16.19
N HIS A 102 1.11 -17.41 17.21
CA HIS A 102 -0.15 -16.90 17.72
C HIS A 102 0.02 -15.49 18.31
N LEU A 103 1.08 -15.27 19.10
CA LEU A 103 1.40 -13.93 19.63
C LEU A 103 1.84 -12.96 18.54
N ALA A 104 2.67 -13.41 17.59
CA ALA A 104 3.13 -12.58 16.48
C ALA A 104 1.96 -12.11 15.60
N VAL A 105 1.02 -13.01 15.27
CA VAL A 105 -0.20 -12.68 14.52
C VAL A 105 -1.11 -11.75 15.32
N ALA A 106 -1.30 -11.99 16.63
CA ALA A 106 -2.05 -11.06 17.48
C ALA A 106 -1.39 -9.68 17.56
N ALA A 107 -0.06 -9.62 17.59
CA ALA A 107 0.71 -8.38 17.62
C ALA A 107 0.68 -7.63 16.29
N TYR A 108 0.55 -8.33 15.16
CA TYR A 108 0.36 -7.74 13.85
C TYR A 108 -0.93 -6.89 13.82
N ASN A 109 -2.03 -7.43 14.36
CA ASN A 109 -3.31 -6.72 14.46
C ASN A 109 -3.30 -5.61 15.52
N ALA A 110 -2.83 -5.92 16.73
CA ALA A 110 -3.08 -5.08 17.90
C ALA A 110 -1.92 -4.14 18.26
N GLY A 111 -0.76 -4.35 17.62
CA GLY A 111 0.52 -3.74 17.93
C GLY A 111 1.32 -4.51 18.98
N GLU A 112 2.63 -4.65 18.74
CA GLU A 112 3.58 -5.36 19.62
C GLU A 112 3.56 -4.87 21.08
N GLY A 113 3.48 -3.56 21.31
CA GLY A 113 3.46 -3.00 22.67
C GLY A 113 2.21 -3.38 23.46
N ARG A 114 1.08 -3.62 22.77
CA ARG A 114 -0.16 -4.07 23.42
C ARG A 114 -0.04 -5.52 23.85
N ILE A 115 0.46 -6.39 22.97
CA ILE A 115 0.65 -7.81 23.28
C ILE A 115 1.69 -8.00 24.39
N LYS A 116 2.82 -7.29 24.35
CA LYS A 116 3.82 -7.28 25.44
C LYS A 116 3.22 -6.91 26.79
N ARG A 117 2.36 -5.88 26.81
CA ARG A 117 1.69 -5.44 28.04
C ARG A 117 0.72 -6.50 28.54
N ALA A 118 -0.04 -7.11 27.64
CA ALA A 118 -0.99 -8.16 27.98
C ALA A 118 -0.26 -9.36 28.58
N MET A 119 0.82 -9.85 27.95
CA MET A 119 1.66 -10.94 28.48
C MET A 119 2.13 -10.65 29.91
N LYS A 120 2.64 -9.44 30.16
CA LYS A 120 3.08 -9.02 31.50
C LYS A 120 1.94 -8.99 32.53
N GLN A 121 0.74 -8.60 32.11
CA GLN A 121 -0.42 -8.47 33.00
C GLN A 121 -1.08 -9.82 33.30
N SER A 122 -1.07 -10.75 32.34
CA SER A 122 -1.61 -12.11 32.51
C SER A 122 -0.59 -13.12 33.02
N ASP A 123 0.68 -12.73 33.15
CA ASP A 123 1.79 -13.60 33.55
C ASP A 123 1.86 -14.90 32.72
N THR A 124 1.74 -14.75 31.39
CA THR A 124 1.79 -15.87 30.46
C THR A 124 2.29 -15.44 29.08
N GLU A 125 2.87 -16.39 28.37
CA GLU A 125 3.31 -16.27 26.97
C GLU A 125 2.42 -17.08 26.02
N ASP A 126 1.31 -17.63 26.52
CA ASP A 126 0.31 -18.31 25.69
C ASP A 126 -0.80 -17.32 25.27
N PHE A 127 -0.90 -17.11 23.96
CA PHE A 127 -1.98 -16.32 23.36
C PHE A 127 -3.37 -16.77 23.82
N TRP A 128 -3.61 -18.08 23.94
CA TRP A 128 -4.93 -18.61 24.25
C TRP A 128 -5.36 -18.28 25.68
N GLU A 129 -4.41 -18.22 26.61
CA GLU A 129 -4.66 -17.75 27.98
C GLU A 129 -4.83 -16.22 28.02
N ILE A 130 -4.02 -15.47 27.27
CA ILE A 130 -4.18 -14.01 27.13
C ILE A 130 -5.56 -13.67 26.55
N ALA A 131 -6.06 -14.45 25.57
CA ALA A 131 -7.35 -14.22 24.93
C ALA A 131 -8.53 -14.40 25.90
N LYS A 132 -8.39 -15.23 26.94
CA LYS A 132 -9.39 -15.35 28.02
C LYS A 132 -9.39 -14.14 28.95
N SER A 133 -8.27 -13.42 29.06
CA SER A 133 -8.12 -12.25 29.93
C SER A 133 -8.83 -10.99 29.40
N GLN A 134 -8.87 -9.93 30.20
CA GLN A 134 -9.38 -8.61 29.81
C GLN A 134 -8.32 -7.69 29.16
N TYR A 135 -7.06 -8.15 29.02
CA TYR A 135 -5.93 -7.28 28.67
C TYR A 135 -5.78 -7.00 27.17
N ILE A 136 -6.54 -7.71 26.32
CA ILE A 136 -6.63 -7.44 24.88
C ILE A 136 -8.10 -7.29 24.46
N HIS A 137 -8.34 -6.49 23.42
CA HIS A 137 -9.69 -6.25 22.90
C HIS A 137 -10.27 -7.49 22.22
N SER A 138 -11.60 -7.59 22.17
CA SER A 138 -12.32 -8.70 21.52
C SER A 138 -11.93 -8.90 20.07
N GLU A 139 -11.63 -7.83 19.33
CA GLU A 139 -11.13 -7.92 17.95
C GLU A 139 -9.82 -8.73 17.87
N THR A 140 -8.83 -8.39 18.71
CA THR A 140 -7.56 -9.11 18.77
C THR A 140 -7.72 -10.55 19.26
N LYS A 141 -8.64 -10.80 20.21
CA LYS A 141 -8.95 -12.17 20.66
C LYS A 141 -9.45 -13.06 19.53
N LEU A 142 -10.24 -12.49 18.61
CA LEU A 142 -10.82 -13.21 17.49
C LEU A 142 -9.90 -13.28 16.27
N TYR A 143 -8.89 -12.43 16.18
CA TYR A 143 -8.02 -12.31 15.01
C TYR A 143 -7.25 -13.60 14.67
N VAL A 144 -6.65 -14.26 15.67
CA VAL A 144 -5.95 -15.54 15.48
C VAL A 144 -6.91 -16.68 15.10
N PRO A 145 -8.05 -16.90 15.80
CA PRO A 145 -9.09 -17.83 15.34
C PRO A 145 -9.59 -17.58 13.93
N GLN A 146 -9.79 -16.31 13.55
CA GLN A 146 -10.23 -15.93 12.21
C GLN A 146 -9.22 -16.31 11.14
N LEU A 147 -7.92 -16.11 11.41
CA LEU A 147 -6.86 -16.55 10.49
C LEU A 147 -6.87 -18.07 10.33
N ILE A 148 -6.95 -18.83 11.42
CA ILE A 148 -6.99 -20.30 11.39
C ILE A 148 -8.18 -20.77 10.56
N ALA A 149 -9.37 -20.22 10.81
CA ALA A 149 -10.57 -20.54 10.04
C ALA A 149 -10.40 -20.19 8.54
N ALA A 150 -9.83 -19.03 8.23
CA ALA A 150 -9.56 -18.62 6.85
C ALA A 150 -8.59 -19.59 6.15
N ILE A 151 -7.53 -20.03 6.83
CA ILE A 151 -6.59 -21.03 6.31
C ILE A 151 -7.30 -22.36 6.03
N MET A 152 -8.12 -22.84 6.98
CA MET A 152 -8.85 -24.10 6.83
C MET A 152 -9.79 -24.07 5.62
N ILE A 153 -10.57 -22.99 5.47
CA ILE A 153 -11.48 -22.84 4.34
C ILE A 153 -10.72 -22.68 3.03
N ALA A 154 -9.64 -21.89 3.02
CA ALA A 154 -8.91 -21.61 1.78
C ALA A 154 -8.11 -22.81 1.26
N LYS A 155 -7.69 -23.72 2.13
CA LYS A 155 -7.00 -24.96 1.73
C LYS A 155 -7.94 -26.05 1.21
N ASP A 156 -9.21 -26.02 1.59
CA ASP A 156 -10.21 -27.03 1.23
C ASP A 156 -11.59 -26.38 1.01
N PRO A 157 -11.74 -25.49 0.00
CA PRO A 157 -12.94 -24.66 -0.16
C PRO A 157 -14.21 -25.48 -0.37
N GLU A 158 -14.14 -26.56 -1.16
CA GLU A 158 -15.26 -27.46 -1.47
C GLU A 158 -15.85 -28.09 -0.20
N LYS A 159 -15.00 -28.54 0.74
CA LYS A 159 -15.45 -29.08 2.04
C LYS A 159 -16.30 -28.10 2.85
N TYR A 160 -16.12 -26.80 2.64
CA TYR A 160 -16.90 -25.75 3.30
C TYR A 160 -17.99 -25.14 2.39
N GLY A 161 -18.30 -25.80 1.27
CA GLY A 161 -19.35 -25.41 0.33
C GLY A 161 -18.94 -24.24 -0.55
N PHE A 162 -17.71 -24.22 -1.04
CA PHE A 162 -17.25 -23.25 -2.03
C PHE A 162 -16.82 -23.97 -3.31
N ASP A 163 -17.81 -24.47 -4.06
CA ASP A 163 -17.59 -25.36 -5.20
C ASP A 163 -17.40 -24.62 -6.53
N ASP A 164 -17.96 -23.41 -6.66
CA ASP A 164 -17.97 -22.63 -7.92
C ASP A 164 -17.25 -21.29 -7.75
N ILE A 165 -15.93 -21.31 -7.52
CA ILE A 165 -15.12 -20.10 -7.45
C ILE A 165 -14.41 -19.85 -8.78
N ASP A 166 -14.70 -18.70 -9.39
CA ASP A 166 -13.94 -18.15 -10.49
C ASP A 166 -12.66 -17.50 -9.95
N TYR A 167 -11.54 -18.20 -10.06
CA TYR A 167 -10.26 -17.77 -9.51
C TYR A 167 -9.52 -16.83 -10.45
N ASP A 168 -8.95 -15.76 -9.88
CA ASP A 168 -8.13 -14.81 -10.64
C ASP A 168 -6.81 -15.47 -11.11
N GLU A 169 -6.32 -15.07 -12.28
CA GLU A 169 -5.01 -15.53 -12.74
C GLU A 169 -3.87 -15.01 -11.85
N PRO A 170 -2.79 -15.79 -11.67
CA PRO A 170 -1.57 -15.34 -10.99
C PRO A 170 -1.06 -13.98 -11.49
N LEU A 171 -0.49 -13.19 -10.59
CA LEU A 171 0.07 -11.90 -10.94
C LEU A 171 1.34 -12.07 -11.80
N GLU A 172 1.19 -11.83 -13.10
CA GLU A 172 2.30 -11.79 -14.06
C GLU A 172 2.45 -10.39 -14.67
N TYR A 173 3.71 -9.99 -14.90
CA TYR A 173 4.04 -8.72 -15.54
C TYR A 173 5.50 -8.70 -16.00
N ASP A 174 5.76 -7.91 -17.03
CA ASP A 174 7.10 -7.44 -17.37
C ASP A 174 7.40 -6.11 -16.68
N THR A 175 8.69 -5.76 -16.58
CA THR A 175 9.12 -4.44 -16.12
C THR A 175 9.82 -3.69 -17.25
N VAL A 176 9.37 -2.46 -17.48
CA VAL A 176 9.95 -1.50 -18.43
C VAL A 176 10.37 -0.24 -17.71
N ARG A 177 11.51 0.29 -18.13
CA ARG A 177 12.13 1.50 -17.60
C ARG A 177 11.60 2.70 -18.39
N VAL A 178 10.90 3.61 -17.71
CA VAL A 178 10.22 4.77 -18.34
C VAL A 178 10.67 6.08 -17.71
N PRO A 179 10.67 7.18 -18.47
CA PRO A 179 11.04 8.50 -17.94
C PRO A 179 10.15 8.94 -16.75
N ARG A 180 10.69 9.85 -15.94
CA ARG A 180 9.91 10.57 -14.92
C ARG A 180 8.66 11.24 -15.49
N GLY A 181 7.59 11.33 -14.71
CA GLY A 181 6.37 12.01 -15.13
C GLY A 181 5.63 11.34 -16.31
N THR A 182 5.91 10.07 -16.59
CA THR A 182 5.23 9.31 -17.64
C THR A 182 3.81 8.93 -17.16
N PRO A 183 2.75 9.38 -17.84
CA PRO A 183 1.37 9.01 -17.51
C PRO A 183 1.08 7.55 -17.87
N ILE A 184 0.31 6.85 -17.04
CA ILE A 184 -0.11 5.46 -17.30
C ILE A 184 -0.85 5.35 -18.64
N LYS A 185 -1.69 6.34 -18.96
CA LYS A 185 -2.39 6.43 -20.25
C LYS A 185 -1.45 6.45 -21.46
N ALA A 186 -0.29 7.10 -21.36
CA ALA A 186 0.68 7.13 -22.45
C ALA A 186 1.30 5.74 -22.70
N VAL A 187 1.58 5.00 -21.62
CA VAL A 187 2.08 3.63 -21.71
C VAL A 187 1.03 2.68 -22.26
N ALA A 188 -0.22 2.82 -21.82
CA ALA A 188 -1.35 2.04 -22.33
C ALA A 188 -1.52 2.20 -23.84
N LEU A 189 -1.40 3.43 -24.36
CA LEU A 189 -1.41 3.69 -25.79
C LEU A 189 -0.20 3.09 -26.52
N ALA A 190 0.98 3.08 -25.88
CA ALA A 190 2.20 2.52 -26.49
C ALA A 190 2.11 1.00 -26.70
N CYS A 191 1.36 0.28 -25.84
CA CYS A 191 1.09 -1.15 -26.01
C CYS A 191 -0.29 -1.48 -26.59
N ASN A 192 -1.09 -0.48 -26.97
CA ASN A 192 -2.46 -0.66 -27.48
C ASN A 192 -3.37 -1.45 -26.53
N LEU A 193 -3.30 -1.14 -25.23
CA LEU A 193 -4.12 -1.75 -24.20
C LEU A 193 -4.99 -0.71 -23.47
N PRO A 194 -6.07 -1.13 -22.81
CA PRO A 194 -6.82 -0.27 -21.91
C PRO A 194 -5.93 0.29 -20.79
N GLU A 195 -6.15 1.56 -20.43
CA GLU A 195 -5.42 2.22 -19.33
C GLU A 195 -5.56 1.44 -18.01
N GLU A 196 -6.73 0.85 -17.78
CA GLU A 196 -7.05 0.11 -16.57
C GLU A 196 -6.16 -1.12 -16.37
N GLU A 197 -5.72 -1.78 -17.44
CA GLU A 197 -4.82 -2.95 -17.35
C GLU A 197 -3.44 -2.55 -16.83
N ILE A 198 -2.90 -1.43 -17.34
CA ILE A 198 -1.62 -0.91 -16.87
C ILE A 198 -1.76 -0.36 -15.45
N LEU A 199 -2.88 0.32 -15.15
CA LEU A 199 -3.14 0.86 -13.82
C LEU A 199 -3.31 -0.26 -12.78
N ALA A 200 -3.94 -1.39 -13.14
CA ALA A 200 -4.12 -2.53 -12.25
C ALA A 200 -2.78 -3.13 -11.77
N LEU A 201 -1.74 -3.09 -12.61
CA LEU A 201 -0.38 -3.54 -12.25
C LEU A 201 0.40 -2.49 -11.43
N ASN A 202 -0.02 -1.22 -11.46
CA ASN A 202 0.70 -0.08 -10.89
C ASN A 202 -0.17 0.76 -9.93
N ARG A 203 -1.05 0.12 -9.16
CA ARG A 203 -1.99 0.80 -8.22
C ARG A 203 -1.31 1.62 -7.12
N HIS A 204 -0.01 1.42 -6.89
CA HIS A 204 0.81 2.25 -6.02
C HIS A 204 1.04 3.66 -6.58
N LEU A 205 0.86 3.89 -7.88
CA LEU A 205 0.92 5.22 -8.48
C LEU A 205 -0.39 5.97 -8.25
N SER A 206 -0.49 6.68 -7.14
CA SER A 206 -1.70 7.38 -6.69
C SER A 206 -2.25 8.42 -7.67
N LYS A 207 -1.42 8.93 -8.57
CA LYS A 207 -1.79 9.92 -9.59
C LYS A 207 -1.78 9.38 -11.03
N ALA A 208 -1.68 8.07 -11.21
CA ALA A 208 -1.56 7.43 -12.53
C ALA A 208 -0.45 8.04 -13.41
N ILE A 209 0.65 8.45 -12.78
CA ILE A 209 1.84 9.04 -13.41
C ILE A 209 3.08 8.60 -12.63
N THR A 210 4.18 8.33 -13.33
CA THR A 210 5.44 8.02 -12.64
C THR A 210 5.96 9.24 -11.88
N PRO A 211 6.67 9.05 -10.76
CA PRO A 211 7.11 10.16 -9.91
C PRO A 211 8.03 11.12 -10.68
N PRO A 212 7.79 12.45 -10.64
CA PRO A 212 8.67 13.43 -11.26
C PRO A 212 10.09 13.45 -10.69
N SER A 213 10.28 12.91 -9.49
CA SER A 213 11.57 12.80 -8.80
C SER A 213 12.47 11.67 -9.31
N GLU A 214 11.93 10.70 -10.06
CA GLU A 214 12.66 9.48 -10.46
C GLU A 214 12.87 9.46 -11.97
N ALA A 215 14.10 9.76 -12.41
CA ALA A 215 14.45 9.91 -13.83
C ALA A 215 14.14 8.65 -14.66
N ASP A 216 14.35 7.46 -14.08
CA ASP A 216 14.16 6.17 -14.72
C ASP A 216 13.37 5.19 -13.83
N TYR A 217 12.06 5.16 -14.05
CA TYR A 217 11.10 4.45 -13.19
C TYR A 217 10.82 3.03 -13.69
N PRO A 218 10.89 1.99 -12.83
CA PRO A 218 10.50 0.62 -13.19
C PRO A 218 8.97 0.49 -13.16
N LEU A 219 8.34 0.60 -14.33
CA LEU A 219 6.90 0.43 -14.48
C LEU A 219 6.56 -1.01 -14.87
N ARG A 220 5.48 -1.56 -14.30
CA ARG A 220 4.97 -2.89 -14.66
C ARG A 220 4.05 -2.79 -15.86
N VAL A 221 4.17 -3.73 -16.79
CA VAL A 221 3.30 -3.85 -17.97
C VAL A 221 2.92 -5.32 -18.17
N PRO A 222 1.80 -5.62 -18.86
CA PRO A 222 1.41 -7.00 -19.11
C PRO A 222 2.52 -7.79 -19.83
N PRO A 223 2.65 -9.10 -19.56
CA PRO A 223 3.68 -9.92 -20.19
C PRO A 223 3.69 -9.80 -21.71
N GLY A 224 4.88 -9.72 -22.30
CA GLY A 224 5.06 -9.65 -23.76
C GLY A 224 4.89 -8.25 -24.37
N THR A 225 4.44 -7.25 -23.59
CA THR A 225 4.19 -5.89 -24.10
C THR A 225 5.38 -4.93 -23.98
N LYS A 226 6.45 -5.36 -23.30
CA LYS A 226 7.64 -4.54 -23.04
C LYS A 226 8.26 -3.95 -24.31
N ALA A 227 8.40 -4.75 -25.36
CA ALA A 227 8.98 -4.31 -26.63
C ALA A 227 8.16 -3.18 -27.28
N SER A 228 6.83 -3.33 -27.31
CA SER A 228 5.90 -2.33 -27.83
C SER A 228 6.01 -1.01 -27.08
N VAL A 229 6.14 -1.05 -25.75
CA VAL A 229 6.31 0.17 -24.94
C VAL A 229 7.62 0.87 -25.29
N VAL A 230 8.73 0.13 -25.35
CA VAL A 230 10.05 0.73 -25.69
C VAL A 230 10.03 1.37 -27.07
N GLU A 231 9.37 0.76 -28.05
CA GLU A 231 9.30 1.27 -29.41
C GLU A 231 8.35 2.47 -29.57
N ASN A 232 7.17 2.39 -28.97
CA ASN A 232 6.09 3.35 -29.26
C ASN A 232 6.04 4.52 -28.27
N LEU A 233 6.53 4.37 -27.04
CA LEU A 233 6.49 5.43 -26.05
C LEU A 233 7.19 6.73 -26.51
N PRO A 234 8.37 6.68 -27.17
CA PRO A 234 9.00 7.89 -27.74
C PRO A 234 8.21 8.56 -28.87
N LYS A 235 7.25 7.85 -29.48
CA LYS A 235 6.39 8.34 -30.56
C LYS A 235 5.06 8.92 -30.05
N ILE A 236 4.79 8.85 -28.75
CA ILE A 236 3.59 9.41 -28.13
C ILE A 236 3.68 10.94 -28.06
N ARG A 237 2.67 11.61 -28.59
CA ARG A 237 2.54 13.07 -28.57
C ARG A 237 1.44 13.49 -27.61
N VAL A 238 1.70 14.59 -26.90
CA VAL A 238 0.70 15.29 -26.10
C VAL A 238 -0.18 16.11 -27.05
N VAL A 239 -1.49 15.92 -26.97
CA VAL A 239 -2.46 16.64 -27.79
C VAL A 239 -3.49 17.28 -26.88
N THR A 240 -3.72 18.58 -27.06
CA THR A 240 -4.81 19.27 -26.37
C THR A 240 -6.13 18.92 -27.03
N VAL A 241 -7.04 18.31 -26.28
CA VAL A 241 -8.37 17.93 -26.75
C VAL A 241 -9.41 18.79 -26.05
N THR A 242 -10.35 19.35 -26.81
CA THR A 242 -11.52 20.05 -26.26
C THR A 242 -12.61 19.03 -25.97
N LYS A 243 -12.92 18.82 -24.68
CA LYS A 243 -14.07 18.02 -24.23
C LYS A 243 -15.21 18.94 -23.79
N PHE A 244 -16.39 18.37 -23.61
CA PHE A 244 -17.58 19.12 -23.22
C PHE A 244 -18.17 18.54 -21.94
N ASN A 245 -18.45 19.39 -20.96
CA ASN A 245 -19.30 19.07 -19.81
C ASN A 245 -20.71 19.57 -20.07
N THR A 246 -21.70 18.92 -19.48
CA THR A 246 -23.09 19.38 -19.57
C THR A 246 -23.44 20.19 -18.32
N HIS A 247 -23.80 21.46 -18.50
CA HIS A 247 -24.35 22.31 -17.44
C HIS A 247 -25.84 22.54 -17.71
N VAL A 248 -26.68 22.30 -16.71
CA VAL A 248 -28.13 22.56 -16.78
C VAL A 248 -28.41 23.94 -16.21
N VAL A 249 -29.01 24.82 -17.01
CA VAL A 249 -29.31 26.21 -16.62
C VAL A 249 -30.32 26.25 -15.47
N LYS A 250 -29.92 26.85 -14.35
CA LYS A 250 -30.76 27.03 -13.16
C LYS A 250 -31.45 28.39 -13.15
N ARG A 251 -32.47 28.52 -12.29
CA ARG A 251 -33.23 29.78 -12.15
C ARG A 251 -32.29 30.90 -11.69
N GLY A 252 -32.29 31.99 -12.45
CA GLY A 252 -31.44 33.16 -12.20
C GLY A 252 -30.03 33.09 -12.81
N GLU A 253 -29.64 31.99 -13.43
CA GLU A 253 -28.37 31.93 -14.17
C GLU A 253 -28.51 32.64 -15.52
N THR A 254 -27.57 33.54 -15.80
CA THR A 254 -27.39 34.20 -17.10
C THR A 254 -26.15 33.65 -17.80
N LEU A 255 -26.05 33.88 -19.12
CA LEU A 255 -24.85 33.50 -19.89
C LEU A 255 -23.57 34.04 -19.25
N THR A 256 -23.60 35.27 -18.75
CA THR A 256 -22.46 35.90 -18.04
C THR A 256 -22.09 35.16 -16.76
N THR A 257 -23.06 34.79 -15.93
CA THR A 257 -22.79 34.05 -14.69
C THR A 257 -22.17 32.68 -14.96
N ILE A 258 -22.68 31.96 -15.95
CA ILE A 258 -22.17 30.64 -16.36
C ILE A 258 -20.77 30.77 -16.96
N ARG A 259 -20.56 31.76 -17.82
CA ARG A 259 -19.24 32.06 -18.40
C ARG A 259 -18.19 32.32 -17.33
N ASN A 260 -18.51 33.15 -16.34
CA ASN A 260 -17.58 33.49 -15.26
C ASN A 260 -17.28 32.27 -14.37
N LYS A 261 -18.31 31.46 -14.07
CA LYS A 261 -18.16 30.20 -13.32
C LYS A 261 -17.18 29.24 -14.00
N TYR A 262 -17.25 29.11 -15.32
CA TYR A 262 -16.39 28.21 -16.09
C TYR A 262 -15.16 28.89 -16.71
N LYS A 263 -14.93 30.17 -16.41
CA LYS A 263 -13.83 30.99 -16.97
C LYS A 263 -13.72 30.92 -18.50
N LEU A 264 -14.86 30.90 -19.19
CA LEU A 264 -14.91 30.82 -20.65
C LEU A 264 -15.02 32.21 -21.29
N SER A 265 -14.73 32.31 -22.59
CA SER A 265 -15.11 33.50 -23.34
C SER A 265 -16.57 33.41 -23.78
N LYS A 266 -17.21 34.56 -24.02
CA LYS A 266 -18.60 34.62 -24.53
C LYS A 266 -18.71 33.87 -25.86
N THR A 267 -17.78 34.12 -26.77
CA THR A 267 -17.77 33.53 -28.11
C THR A 267 -17.55 32.03 -28.06
N THR A 268 -16.68 31.54 -27.17
CA THR A 268 -16.45 30.10 -26.97
C THR A 268 -17.72 29.39 -26.51
N LEU A 269 -18.44 29.95 -25.53
CA LEU A 269 -19.65 29.33 -24.98
C LEU A 269 -20.81 29.37 -25.99
N LEU A 270 -20.99 30.47 -26.71
CA LEU A 270 -22.00 30.58 -27.77
C LEU A 270 -21.75 29.58 -28.91
N LYS A 271 -20.50 29.54 -29.43
CA LYS A 271 -20.12 28.61 -30.50
C LYS A 271 -20.25 27.14 -30.09
N ALA A 272 -19.86 26.79 -28.87
CA ALA A 272 -19.96 25.42 -28.38
C ALA A 272 -21.41 24.91 -28.27
N ASN A 273 -22.38 25.82 -28.19
CA ASN A 273 -23.80 25.53 -28.01
C ASN A 273 -24.65 25.92 -29.23
N ASN A 274 -24.04 26.36 -30.33
CA ASN A 274 -24.72 26.91 -31.50
C ASN A 274 -25.77 27.98 -31.12
N LEU A 275 -25.43 28.85 -30.17
CA LEU A 275 -26.30 29.94 -29.72
C LEU A 275 -25.93 31.24 -30.44
N GLU A 276 -26.93 31.88 -31.04
CA GLU A 276 -26.76 33.20 -31.67
C GLU A 276 -26.98 34.36 -30.69
N GLN A 277 -27.76 34.11 -29.63
CA GLN A 277 -28.17 35.11 -28.65
C GLN A 277 -27.78 34.71 -27.23
N GLU A 278 -27.74 35.68 -26.32
CA GLU A 278 -27.39 35.45 -24.91
C GLU A 278 -28.54 34.94 -24.04
N ARG A 279 -29.74 34.78 -24.61
CA ARG A 279 -30.92 34.35 -23.88
C ARG A 279 -30.85 32.85 -23.62
N LEU A 280 -30.93 32.49 -22.34
CA LEU A 280 -30.96 31.10 -21.89
C LEU A 280 -32.34 30.74 -21.35
N SER A 281 -32.77 29.52 -21.61
CA SER A 281 -34.01 28.96 -21.06
C SER A 281 -33.73 28.18 -19.79
N LEU A 282 -34.64 28.24 -18.82
CA LEU A 282 -34.57 27.44 -17.60
C LEU A 282 -34.56 25.94 -17.97
N GLY A 283 -33.63 25.16 -17.39
CA GLY A 283 -33.49 23.73 -17.68
C GLY A 283 -32.75 23.41 -18.98
N GLN A 284 -32.26 24.41 -19.73
CA GLN A 284 -31.49 24.19 -20.95
C GLN A 284 -30.16 23.50 -20.64
N HIS A 285 -29.79 22.51 -21.45
CA HIS A 285 -28.49 21.83 -21.37
C HIS A 285 -27.46 22.59 -22.22
N LEU A 286 -26.43 23.11 -21.57
CA LEU A 286 -25.30 23.77 -22.20
C LEU A 286 -24.07 22.85 -22.21
N ARG A 287 -23.48 22.67 -23.39
CA ARG A 287 -22.14 22.12 -23.63
C ARG A 287 -21.10 23.16 -23.24
N ILE A 288 -20.42 22.91 -22.13
CA ILE A 288 -19.35 23.73 -21.60
C ILE A 288 -18.01 23.13 -22.08
N PRO A 289 -17.34 23.73 -23.08
CA PRO A 289 -16.05 23.24 -23.54
C PRO A 289 -14.99 23.44 -22.46
N TYR A 290 -14.12 22.46 -22.28
CA TYR A 290 -12.91 22.58 -21.48
C TYR A 290 -11.75 21.88 -22.20
N GLN A 291 -10.55 22.42 -22.05
CA GLN A 291 -9.36 21.82 -22.63
C GLN A 291 -8.79 20.79 -21.66
N THR A 292 -8.44 19.62 -22.19
CA THR A 292 -7.77 18.57 -21.45
C THR A 292 -6.62 18.01 -22.27
N THR A 293 -5.65 17.43 -21.59
CA THR A 293 -4.50 16.79 -22.20
C THR A 293 -4.86 15.36 -22.57
N ASP A 294 -4.62 14.99 -23.83
CA ASP A 294 -4.69 13.61 -24.30
C ASP A 294 -3.37 13.21 -24.97
N TYR A 295 -3.25 11.93 -25.30
CA TYR A 295 -2.05 11.35 -25.88
C TYR A 295 -2.42 10.65 -27.19
N LYS A 296 -1.59 10.82 -28.22
CA LYS A 296 -1.77 10.14 -29.51
C LYS A 296 -0.44 9.56 -29.99
N LEU A 297 -0.48 8.35 -30.51
CA LEU A 297 0.65 7.74 -31.19
C LEU A 297 0.87 8.42 -32.54
N SER A 298 2.12 8.79 -32.85
CA SER A 298 2.50 9.40 -34.12
C SER A 298 3.43 8.48 -34.93
N ALA A 299 3.47 8.68 -36.25
CA ALA A 299 4.29 7.86 -37.15
C ALA A 299 5.80 8.12 -37.01
N GLU A 300 6.20 9.33 -36.60
CA GLU A 300 7.61 9.72 -36.46
C GLU A 300 8.02 9.97 -34.99
N PRO A 301 9.19 9.46 -34.56
CA PRO A 301 9.71 9.70 -33.22
C PRO A 301 10.06 11.17 -33.02
N LEU A 302 9.89 11.67 -31.79
CA LEU A 302 10.40 12.97 -31.40
C LEU A 302 11.94 12.99 -31.50
N HIS A 303 12.52 13.98 -32.18
CA HIS A 303 13.89 14.39 -31.90
C HIS A 303 13.95 14.92 -30.47
N LEU A 304 14.17 14.04 -29.50
CA LEU A 304 14.46 14.41 -28.13
C LEU A 304 15.88 14.97 -28.09
N ASP A 305 15.98 16.31 -28.04
CA ASP A 305 17.21 16.95 -27.61
C ASP A 305 17.52 16.43 -26.20
N ARG A 306 18.69 15.80 -26.00
CA ARG A 306 19.03 15.05 -24.76
C ARG A 306 19.00 15.93 -23.49
N ASN A 307 18.92 17.25 -23.64
CA ASN A 307 18.80 18.23 -22.57
C ASN A 307 17.36 18.70 -22.29
N ALA A 308 16.36 18.29 -23.07
CA ALA A 308 14.94 18.57 -22.83
C ALA A 308 14.24 17.35 -22.20
N ALA A 309 14.67 16.99 -20.99
CA ALA A 309 14.21 15.80 -20.25
C ALA A 309 12.83 15.96 -19.59
N SER A 310 11.82 16.37 -20.36
CA SER A 310 10.43 16.40 -19.94
C SER A 310 9.50 16.26 -21.15
N ILE A 311 8.65 15.22 -21.16
CA ILE A 311 7.35 15.34 -21.83
C ILE A 311 6.70 16.58 -21.20
N PRO A 312 6.17 17.55 -21.97
CA PRO A 312 5.63 18.79 -21.42
C PRO A 312 4.57 18.47 -20.36
N LEU A 313 4.97 18.55 -19.10
CA LEU A 313 4.07 18.48 -17.97
C LEU A 313 3.35 19.82 -17.98
N LEU A 314 2.08 19.82 -18.40
CA LEU A 314 1.23 20.97 -18.17
C LEU A 314 1.23 21.24 -16.66
N SER A 315 1.79 22.38 -16.29
CA SER A 315 1.49 23.08 -15.04
C SER A 315 -0.01 22.95 -14.78
N LEU A 316 -0.37 22.15 -13.78
CA LEU A 316 -1.71 22.17 -13.23
C LEU A 316 -1.87 23.54 -12.59
N GLY A 317 -2.46 24.47 -13.33
CA GLY A 317 -2.81 25.79 -12.84
C GLY A 317 -3.80 25.69 -11.68
N VAL A 318 -3.26 25.60 -10.47
CA VAL A 318 -3.88 26.05 -9.21
C VAL A 318 -2.74 26.65 -8.38
N GLU A 319 -2.42 27.92 -8.65
CA GLU A 319 -1.73 28.75 -7.68
C GLU A 319 -2.67 28.94 -6.48
N PRO A 320 -2.29 28.58 -5.24
CA PRO A 320 -3.01 29.05 -4.07
C PRO A 320 -2.79 30.57 -3.98
N SER A 321 -3.88 31.31 -4.11
CA SER A 321 -3.89 32.74 -3.82
C SER A 321 -3.58 32.95 -2.34
N ASP A 322 -2.37 33.42 -2.03
CA ASP A 322 -2.08 34.04 -0.75
C ASP A 322 -2.88 35.35 -0.61
N PRO A 323 -3.44 35.66 0.57
CA PRO A 323 -4.20 36.89 0.80
C PRO A 323 -3.26 38.11 0.88
N PRO A 324 -3.77 39.34 0.62
CA PRO A 324 -2.92 40.49 0.42
C PRO A 324 -2.26 41.00 1.71
N ALA A 325 -1.05 41.51 1.52
CA ALA A 325 -0.17 42.08 2.53
C ALA A 325 -0.83 43.24 3.33
N GLY A 326 -0.81 43.10 4.66
CA GLY A 326 -0.99 44.18 5.62
C GLY A 326 0.35 44.68 6.14
N LYS A 327 0.65 45.95 5.85
CA LYS A 327 1.55 46.94 6.48
C LYS A 327 2.72 46.48 7.38
N LYS A 328 3.91 46.95 6.99
CA LYS A 328 5.18 47.05 7.74
C LYS A 328 4.99 47.68 9.14
N THR A 329 5.73 47.18 10.14
CA THR A 329 6.75 47.97 10.87
C THR A 329 7.65 47.13 11.81
N THR A 330 8.96 47.25 11.55
CA THR A 330 10.10 47.34 12.49
C THR A 330 10.40 46.24 13.53
N SER A 331 11.52 45.54 13.34
CA SER A 331 12.50 45.32 14.42
C SER A 331 13.94 45.13 13.89
N ARG A 332 14.71 46.19 14.13
CA ARG A 332 16.16 46.35 14.37
C ARG A 332 17.09 45.13 14.27
N SER A 333 18.12 45.29 13.43
CA SER A 333 19.37 44.51 13.46
C SER A 333 20.26 44.91 14.66
N LEU A 334 20.92 43.95 15.30
CA LEU A 334 22.16 44.17 16.05
C LEU A 334 23.20 43.11 15.67
N THR A 335 24.38 43.63 15.36
CA THR A 335 25.58 42.95 14.88
C THR A 335 26.46 42.35 15.98
N LYS A 336 27.18 41.29 15.59
CA LYS A 336 28.53 40.83 16.03
C LYS A 336 28.71 40.28 17.46
N LYS A 337 29.20 39.03 17.53
CA LYS A 337 30.64 38.75 17.77
C LYS A 337 31.04 37.31 17.42
N LYS A 338 32.16 37.21 16.71
CA LYS A 338 32.99 36.01 16.46
C LYS A 338 33.63 35.54 17.77
N THR A 339 33.70 34.23 17.98
CA THR A 339 34.91 33.56 18.48
C THR A 339 35.00 32.13 17.94
N THR A 340 36.20 31.82 17.48
CA THR A 340 36.70 30.60 16.84
C THR A 340 37.06 29.52 17.86
N LYS A 341 36.82 28.24 17.55
CA LYS A 341 37.77 27.13 17.81
C LYS A 341 37.35 25.85 17.06
N LYS A 342 38.31 25.24 16.37
CA LYS A 342 38.26 23.91 15.74
C LYS A 342 39.54 23.15 16.21
N PRO A 343 39.77 21.89 15.84
CA PRO A 343 39.35 20.65 16.50
C PRO A 343 40.54 19.83 17.06
N GLN A 344 40.32 18.86 17.94
CA GLN A 344 41.32 17.82 18.25
C GLN A 344 40.72 16.42 18.53
N LYS A 345 41.21 15.46 17.74
CA LYS A 345 41.53 14.03 18.01
C LYS A 345 42.82 13.78 17.18
N PRO A 346 43.69 12.76 17.39
CA PRO A 346 43.40 11.39 17.89
C PRO A 346 44.53 10.74 18.76
N ALA A 347 44.36 9.45 19.10
CA ALA A 347 45.34 8.37 19.46
C ALA A 347 44.80 7.55 20.66
N ALA A 348 45.06 6.26 20.91
CA ALA A 348 45.53 5.05 20.22
C ALA A 348 45.33 3.87 21.22
N SER A 349 45.15 2.62 20.77
CA SER A 349 45.24 1.36 21.59
C SER A 349 46.71 0.88 21.68
N PRO A 350 47.14 -0.29 22.27
CA PRO A 350 46.48 -1.49 22.89
C PRO A 350 47.24 -2.05 24.16
N PRO A 351 47.48 -3.38 24.41
CA PRO A 351 46.64 -4.42 25.05
C PRO A 351 47.30 -5.25 26.21
N ALA A 352 46.54 -6.11 26.94
CA ALA A 352 47.01 -7.36 27.63
C ALA A 352 45.80 -8.21 28.07
N LYS A 353 45.58 -9.49 27.68
CA LYS A 353 46.22 -10.81 27.96
C LYS A 353 46.02 -11.37 29.40
N GLY A 354 45.45 -12.59 29.48
CA GLY A 354 45.63 -13.60 30.57
C GLY A 354 44.30 -14.06 31.20
N LYS A 355 43.69 -15.19 30.79
CA LYS A 355 43.93 -16.63 31.12
C LYS A 355 43.35 -17.11 32.47
N ASN A 356 42.62 -18.23 32.36
CA ASN A 356 42.44 -19.33 33.34
C ASN A 356 41.55 -19.05 34.58
N THR A 357 40.72 -19.95 35.12
CA THR A 357 40.61 -21.43 35.04
C THR A 357 39.37 -21.90 35.83
N ALA A 358 38.84 -23.06 35.43
CA ALA A 358 38.34 -24.17 36.26
C ALA A 358 37.08 -24.02 37.14
N SER A 359 36.11 -24.87 36.80
CA SER A 359 35.10 -25.47 37.68
C SER A 359 35.71 -26.16 38.91
N PRO A 360 34.87 -26.47 39.92
CA PRO A 360 34.75 -27.89 40.25
C PRO A 360 33.31 -28.38 40.45
N VAL A 361 33.23 -29.70 40.35
CA VAL A 361 32.08 -30.60 40.35
C VAL A 361 31.76 -31.10 41.78
N LYS A 362 30.51 -31.60 41.94
CA LYS A 362 29.95 -32.55 42.94
C LYS A 362 29.47 -31.99 44.30
N LYS A 363 28.16 -32.19 44.58
CA LYS A 363 27.71 -33.34 45.38
C LYS A 363 26.20 -33.61 45.29
N GLU A 364 25.94 -34.90 45.18
CA GLU A 364 24.70 -35.65 45.08
C GLU A 364 24.07 -35.83 46.48
N LYS A 365 22.72 -35.74 46.59
CA LYS A 365 21.96 -36.36 47.69
C LYS A 365 20.63 -36.94 47.16
N LYS A 366 20.55 -38.26 47.19
CA LYS A 366 19.35 -39.11 47.02
C LYS A 366 18.50 -39.14 48.31
N LYS A 367 17.19 -39.38 48.13
CA LYS A 367 16.17 -40.10 48.96
C LYS A 367 14.84 -39.34 48.85
N LYS A 368 13.64 -39.92 48.68
CA LYS A 368 13.12 -41.29 48.81
C LYS A 368 11.76 -41.34 48.07
N SER A 369 11.45 -42.45 47.41
CA SER A 369 10.12 -42.81 46.90
C SER A 369 9.16 -43.24 48.04
N PRO A 370 7.85 -43.25 47.82
CA PRO A 370 6.93 -44.21 48.44
C PRO A 370 6.46 -45.26 47.44
N ALA A 371 6.30 -46.49 47.95
CA ALA A 371 5.84 -47.70 47.27
C ALA A 371 4.29 -47.84 47.26
N PRO A 372 3.71 -48.82 46.54
CA PRO A 372 2.33 -48.74 46.01
C PRO A 372 1.29 -49.72 46.62
N LEU A 373 0.04 -49.57 46.15
CA LEU A 373 -1.07 -50.57 46.03
C LEU A 373 -1.94 -50.84 47.28
N PRO A 374 -3.26 -51.18 47.14
CA PRO A 374 -3.75 -52.30 46.32
C PRO A 374 -5.00 -52.10 45.43
N LYS A 375 -5.11 -53.04 44.48
CA LYS A 375 -6.27 -53.38 43.64
C LYS A 375 -7.35 -54.13 44.45
N LYS A 376 -8.62 -53.91 44.12
CA LYS A 376 -9.77 -54.86 44.21
C LYS A 376 -10.71 -54.54 43.02
N THR A 377 -10.86 -55.42 42.01
CA THR A 377 -11.99 -56.40 41.83
C THR A 377 -13.35 -55.73 42.10
N GLY A 378 -14.32 -55.57 41.18
CA GLY A 378 -14.75 -56.38 40.05
C GLY A 378 -16.13 -57.00 40.39
N SER A 379 -17.23 -56.45 39.84
CA SER A 379 -18.61 -57.04 39.70
C SER A 379 -19.62 -55.91 39.41
N GLU A 380 -20.15 -55.77 38.19
CA GLU A 380 -21.43 -56.32 37.69
C GLU A 380 -22.67 -55.43 37.90
N LYS A 381 -23.42 -55.26 36.79
CA LYS A 381 -24.88 -55.16 36.61
C LYS A 381 -25.63 -53.81 36.58
N LYS A 382 -26.31 -53.67 35.43
CA LYS A 382 -27.69 -53.22 35.16
C LYS A 382 -28.00 -51.72 35.13
N GLY A 383 -28.65 -51.31 34.04
CA GLY A 383 -29.28 -50.01 33.80
C GLY A 383 -29.27 -49.67 32.33
#